data_AF-A0A395YMC1-F1
#
_entry.id   AF-A0A395YMC1-F1
#
_cell.length_a   1.000
_cell.length_b   1.000
_cell.length_c   1.000
_cell.angle_alpha   90.00
_cell.angle_beta   90.00
_cell.angle_gamma   90.00
#
_symmetry.space_group_name_H-M   'P 1'
#
loop_
_entity.id
_entity.type
_entity.pdbx_description
1 polymer ?
#
loop_
_entity_poly.entity_id
_entity_poly.type
_entity_poly.pdbx_seq_one_letter_code
_entity_poly.pdbx_strand_id
1 'polypeptide(L)' 'MIADMILNIMLIAAGAVMVFCPYDKIKAVFPRAKSEILVKILGLVVMGVGVFAAAAEFFAS' A
#
# COMPACT_ATOMS: atom_id res chain seq x y z
N MET A 1 14.85 6.31 -12.05
CA MET A 1 13.81 7.34 -12.27
C MET A 1 12.48 6.75 -12.71
N ILE A 2 12.28 6.33 -13.98
CA ILE A 2 10.95 5.86 -14.42
C ILE A 2 10.53 4.56 -13.71
N ALA A 3 11.45 3.61 -13.56
CA ALA A 3 11.17 2.34 -12.88
C ALA A 3 10.82 2.55 -11.39
N ASP A 4 11.55 3.42 -10.69
CA ASP A 4 11.33 3.73 -9.27
C ASP A 4 10.01 4.47 -9.04
N MET A 5 9.69 5.42 -9.93
CA MET A 5 8.41 6.14 -9.90
C MET A 5 7.21 5.20 -10.13
N ILE A 6 7.33 4.25 -11.06
CA ILE A 6 6.29 3.22 -11.28
C ILE A 6 6.16 2.32 -10.05
N LEU A 7 7.27 1.94 -9.41
CA LEU A 7 7.28 1.12 -8.21
C LEU A 7 6.56 1.83 -7.04
N ASN A 8 6.83 3.13 -6.86
CA ASN A 8 6.18 3.95 -5.84
C ASN A 8 4.67 4.10 -6.08
N ILE A 9 4.26 4.30 -7.34
CA ILE A 9 2.83 4.34 -7.70
C ILE A 9 2.15 2.99 -7.44
N MET A 10 2.81 1.88 -7.77
CA MET A 10 2.30 0.52 -7.49
C MET A 10 2.15 0.27 -5.98
N LEU A 11 3.10 0.72 -5.16
CA LEU A 11 3.06 0.62 -3.70
C LEU A 11 1.90 1.42 -3.11
N ILE A 12 1.69 2.65 -3.58
CA ILE A 12 0.56 3.49 -3.16
C ILE A 12 -0.77 2.83 -3.56
N ALA A 13 -0.87 2.32 -4.79
CA ALA A 13 -2.07 1.63 -5.27
C ALA A 13 -2.35 0.36 -4.45
N ALA A 14 -1.33 -0.44 -4.14
CA ALA A 14 -1.48 -1.64 -3.31
C ALA A 14 -1.93 -1.30 -1.88
N GLY A 15 -1.35 -0.27 -1.26
CA GLY A 15 -1.77 0.22 0.05
C GLY A 15 -3.21 0.74 0.04
N ALA A 16 -3.60 1.49 -0.99
CA ALA A 16 -4.96 2.00 -1.14
C ALA A 16 -5.97 0.85 -1.31
N VAL A 17 -5.65 -0.16 -2.13
CA VAL A 17 -6.49 -1.35 -2.26
C VAL A 17 -6.64 -2.07 -0.92
N MET A 18 -5.58 -2.20 -0.12
CA MET A 18 -5.69 -2.82 1.21
C MET A 18 -6.55 -2.02 2.21
N VAL A 19 -6.58 -0.69 2.11
CA VAL A 19 -7.38 0.17 3.01
C VAL A 19 -8.86 0.24 2.58
N PHE A 20 -9.11 0.38 1.27
CA PHE A 20 -10.45 0.60 0.73
C PHE A 20 -11.19 -0.69 0.34
N CYS A 21 -10.50 -1.82 0.17
CA CYS A 21 -11.14 -3.09 -0.16
C CYS A 21 -11.79 -3.71 1.10
N PRO A 22 -13.04 -4.21 1.00
CA PRO A 22 -13.70 -4.87 2.12
C PRO A 22 -12.95 -6.14 2.53
N TYR A 23 -12.88 -6.37 3.84
CA TYR A 23 -12.10 -7.46 4.42
C TYR A 23 -12.49 -8.84 3.90
N ASP A 24 -13.76 -9.06 3.54
CA ASP A 24 -14.23 -10.33 2.98
C ASP A 24 -13.54 -10.68 1.65
N LYS A 25 -13.27 -9.67 0.82
CA LYS A 25 -12.52 -9.84 -0.44
C LYS A 25 -11.04 -10.09 -0.18
N ILE A 26 -10.47 -9.40 0.81
CA ILE A 26 -9.07 -9.62 1.21
C ILE A 26 -8.90 -11.02 1.79
N LYS A 27 -9.83 -11.48 2.62
CA LYS A 27 -9.81 -12.81 3.24
C LYS A 27 -10.01 -13.92 2.22
N ALA A 28 -10.74 -13.67 1.13
CA ALA A 28 -10.86 -14.62 0.02
C ALA A 28 -9.51 -14.86 -0.69
N VAL A 29 -8.64 -13.84 -0.77
CA VAL A 29 -7.30 -13.95 -1.39
C VAL A 29 -6.24 -14.34 -0.35
N PHE A 30 -6.35 -13.83 0.87
CA PHE A 30 -5.44 -14.02 1.99
C PHE A 30 -6.19 -14.61 3.20
N PRO A 31 -6.50 -15.92 3.18
CA PRO A 31 -7.27 -16.57 4.25
C PRO A 31 -6.57 -16.58 5.61
N ARG A 32 -5.26 -16.27 5.65
CA ARG A 32 -4.47 -16.11 6.89
C ARG A 32 -4.58 -14.73 7.53
N ALA A 33 -5.23 -13.76 6.89
CA ALA A 33 -5.51 -12.48 7.54
C ALA A 33 -6.39 -12.74 8.78
N LYS A 34 -5.86 -12.43 9.97
CA LYS A 34 -6.51 -12.72 11.25
C LYS A 34 -7.42 -11.59 11.74
N SER A 35 -7.18 -10.36 11.31
CA SER A 35 -7.92 -9.18 11.77
C SER A 35 -8.02 -8.11 10.69
N GLU A 36 -9.23 -7.59 10.49
CA GLU A 36 -9.52 -6.48 9.56
C GLU A 36 -8.76 -5.21 9.92
N ILE A 37 -8.70 -4.88 11.21
CA ILE A 37 -7.97 -3.72 11.72
C ILE A 37 -6.50 -3.82 11.35
N LEU A 38 -5.93 -5.02 11.50
CA LEU A 38 -4.51 -5.26 11.26
C LEU A 38 -4.16 -5.12 9.76
N VAL A 39 -5.05 -5.57 8.88
CA VAL A 39 -4.92 -5.38 7.42
C VAL A 39 -5.05 -3.90 7.04
N LYS A 40 -6.01 -3.16 7.62
CA LYS A 40 -6.18 -1.73 7.35
C LYS A 40 -4.99 -0.91 7.84
N ILE A 41 -4.45 -1.22 9.01
CA ILE A 41 -3.22 -0.59 9.54
C ILE A 41 -2.02 -0.89 8.62
N LEU A 42 -1.86 -2.14 8.19
CA LEU A 42 -0.81 -2.52 7.25
C LEU A 42 -0.94 -1.77 5.91
N GLY A 43 -2.16 -1.68 5.37
CA GLY A 43 -2.45 -0.92 4.17
C GLY A 43 -2.06 0.55 4.32
N LEU A 44 -2.41 1.17 5.45
CA LEU A 44 -2.04 2.55 5.79
C LEU A 44 -0.52 2.77 5.85
N VAL A 45 0.21 1.83 6.47
CA VAL A 45 1.67 1.88 6.56
C VAL A 45 2.30 1.75 5.17
N VAL A 46 1.85 0.80 4.35
CA VAL A 46 2.34 0.61 2.98
C VAL A 46 2.08 1.84 2.12
N MET A 47 0.88 2.44 2.24
CA MET A 47 0.54 3.69 1.56
C MET A 47 1.46 4.83 2.02
N GLY A 48 1.70 4.96 3.33
CA GLY A 48 2.58 5.97 3.90
C GLY A 48 3.99 5.86 3.37
N VAL A 49 4.56 4.64 3.35
CA VAL A 49 5.90 4.39 2.80
C VAL A 49 5.98 4.76 1.32
N GLY A 50 4.99 4.40 0.51
CA GLY A 50 4.95 4.77 -0.91
C GLY A 50 4.89 6.28 -1.14
N VAL A 51 4.11 7.01 -0.33
CA VAL A 51 4.03 8.48 -0.39
C VAL A 51 5.34 9.13 0.05
N PHE A 52 5.96 8.64 1.13
CA PHE A 52 7.24 9.16 1.61
C PHE A 52 8.39 8.87 0.64
N ALA A 53 8.43 7.69 0.03
CA ALA A 53 9.43 7.34 -0.99
C ALA A 53 9.26 8.20 -2.25
N ALA A 54 8.03 8.39 -2.72
CA ALA A 54 7.74 9.27 -3.85
C ALA A 54 8.13 10.72 -3.56
N ALA A 55 7.85 11.22 -2.35
CA ALA A 55 8.26 12.55 -1.93
C ALA A 55 9.79 12.67 -1.84
N ALA A 56 10.47 11.70 -1.26
CA ALA A 56 11.93 11.68 -1.16
C ALA A 56 12.61 11.68 -2.53
N GLU A 57 12.10 10.91 -3.48
CA GLU A 57 12.57 10.93 -4.87
C GLU A 57 12.35 12.31 -5.53
N PHE A 58 11.23 12.98 -5.25
CA PHE A 58 10.94 14.31 -5.77
C PHE A 58 11.86 15.40 -5.20
N PHE A 59 12.34 15.24 -3.96
CA PHE A 59 13.34 16.14 -3.36
C PHE A 59 14.79 15.78 -3.71
N ALA A 60 15.04 14.54 -4.13
CA ALA A 60 16.36 14.06 -4.53
C ALA A 60 16.67 14.27 -6.03
N SER A 61 15.64 14.56 -6.85
CA SER A 61 15.77 14.98 -8.27
C SER A 61 15.95 16.48 -8.42
#